data_AF-A0A519ZEJ5-F1
#
_entry.id   AF-A0A519ZEJ5-F1
#
_cell.length_a   1.000
_cell.length_b   1.000
_cell.length_c   1.000
_cell.angle_alpha   90.00
_cell.angle_beta   90.00
_cell.angle_gamma   90.00
#
_symmetry.space_group_name_H-M   'P 1'
#
loop_
_entity.id
_entity.type
_entity.pdbx_description
1 polymer ?
#
loop_
_entity_poly.entity_id
_entity_poly.type
_entity_poly.pdbx_seq_one_letter_code
_entity_poly.pdbx_strand_id
1 'polypeptide(L)'
;MSILAHLRGFLLLLALLTGSLGAAAQTSVPLDPAAPTAAQRAERMSAYLADALRLNTRQTTKLRAAIEKRLESADMLNHLLFASTQEAFAAYENLDYSYYAAMGKLLTTNQFHLFMQLDEPVTPADMPVLVQRR
;
A
#
# COMPACT_ATOMS: atom_id res chain seq x y z
N MET A 1 -71.23 -9.09 -10.67
CA MET A 1 -70.69 -8.06 -9.75
C MET A 1 -69.18 -8.21 -9.70
N SER A 2 -68.47 -7.21 -10.21
CA SER A 2 -67.13 -7.35 -10.78
C SER A 2 -66.01 -7.36 -9.73
N ILE A 3 -65.40 -8.53 -9.50
CA ILE A 3 -64.19 -8.77 -8.69
C ILE A 3 -62.96 -7.99 -9.24
N LEU A 4 -63.08 -7.42 -10.45
CA LEU A 4 -62.04 -6.67 -11.14
C LEU A 4 -61.64 -5.34 -10.45
N ALA A 5 -62.47 -4.80 -9.55
CA ALA A 5 -62.18 -3.53 -8.87
C ALA A 5 -61.20 -3.65 -7.70
N HIS A 6 -61.03 -4.84 -7.11
CA HIS A 6 -60.13 -5.05 -5.97
C HIS A 6 -58.71 -5.46 -6.38
N LEU A 7 -58.50 -5.91 -7.62
CA LEU A 7 -57.17 -6.23 -8.14
C LEU A 7 -56.31 -4.98 -8.44
N ARG A 8 -56.95 -3.84 -8.75
CA ARG A 8 -56.24 -2.60 -9.08
C ARG A 8 -55.68 -1.87 -7.84
N GLY A 9 -56.33 -2.00 -6.69
CA GLY A 9 -55.83 -1.42 -5.43
C GLY A 9 -54.59 -2.14 -4.90
N PHE A 10 -54.51 -3.46 -5.09
CA PHE A 10 -53.38 -4.27 -4.61
C PHE A 10 -52.11 -4.08 -5.46
N LEU A 11 -52.26 -3.91 -6.79
CA LEU A 11 -51.12 -3.64 -7.68
C LEU A 11 -50.48 -2.26 -7.45
N LEU A 12 -51.26 -1.25 -7.06
CA LEU A 12 -50.74 0.08 -6.74
C LEU A 12 -49.99 0.11 -5.40
N LEU A 13 -50.42 -0.70 -4.42
CA LEU A 13 -49.73 -0.79 -3.13
C LEU A 13 -48.42 -1.60 -3.24
N LEU A 14 -48.37 -2.61 -4.12
CA LEU A 14 -47.14 -3.32 -4.46
C LEU A 14 -46.13 -2.43 -5.22
N ALA A 15 -46.61 -1.52 -6.08
CA ALA A 15 -45.79 -0.54 -6.78
C ALA A 15 -45.22 0.54 -5.83
N LEU A 16 -45.96 0.93 -4.79
CA LEU A 16 -45.44 1.88 -3.79
C LEU A 16 -44.39 1.27 -2.85
N LEU A 17 -44.47 -0.03 -2.55
CA LEU A 17 -43.45 -0.75 -1.76
C LEU A 17 -42.20 -1.13 -2.55
N THR A 18 -42.26 -1.12 -3.89
CA THR A 18 -41.07 -1.26 -4.76
C THR A 18 -40.47 0.08 -5.18
N GLY A 19 -41.21 1.19 -5.00
CA GLY A 19 -40.77 2.55 -5.30
C GLY A 19 -39.82 3.20 -4.28
N SER A 20 -39.51 2.54 -3.15
CA SER A 20 -38.46 2.99 -2.21
C SER A 20 -37.11 2.29 -2.42
N LEU A 21 -36.96 1.43 -3.44
CA LEU A 21 -35.66 1.13 -4.04
C LEU A 21 -35.38 2.17 -5.14
N GLY A 22 -35.43 3.44 -4.73
CA GLY A 22 -34.83 4.51 -5.49
C GLY A 22 -33.35 4.19 -5.64
N ALA A 23 -32.93 3.97 -6.88
CA ALA A 23 -31.58 4.19 -7.35
C ALA A 23 -30.50 3.85 -6.31
N ALA A 24 -30.35 2.56 -6.00
CA ALA A 24 -29.00 2.05 -5.90
C ALA A 24 -28.42 2.15 -7.31
N ALA A 25 -28.02 3.37 -7.68
CA ALA A 25 -26.91 3.55 -8.58
C ALA A 25 -25.91 2.51 -8.11
N GLN A 26 -25.59 1.58 -9.00
CA GLN A 26 -24.35 0.86 -8.89
C GLN A 26 -23.29 1.95 -9.01
N THR A 27 -23.06 2.68 -7.91
CA THR A 27 -21.73 3.01 -7.46
C THR A 27 -21.05 1.65 -7.45
N SER A 28 -20.53 1.28 -8.61
CA SER A 28 -19.24 0.63 -8.67
C SER A 28 -18.42 1.38 -7.64
N VAL A 29 -18.35 0.82 -6.43
CA VAL A 29 -17.28 1.13 -5.50
C VAL A 29 -16.07 1.08 -6.42
N PRO A 30 -15.37 2.22 -6.64
CA PRO A 30 -14.16 2.16 -7.44
C PRO A 30 -13.38 1.01 -6.84
N LEU A 31 -13.08 -0.02 -7.64
CA LEU A 31 -12.20 -1.09 -7.20
C LEU A 31 -11.08 -0.38 -6.46
N ASP A 32 -10.95 -0.65 -5.17
CA ASP A 32 -9.91 -0.06 -4.34
C ASP A 32 -8.64 -0.05 -5.19
N PRO A 33 -7.98 1.12 -5.38
CA PRO A 33 -6.87 1.21 -6.31
C PRO A 33 -5.91 0.09 -5.93
N ALA A 34 -5.69 -0.84 -6.86
CA ALA A 34 -4.95 -2.06 -6.62
C ALA A 34 -3.72 -1.74 -5.78
N ALA A 35 -3.53 -2.47 -4.67
CA ALA A 35 -2.48 -2.15 -3.70
C ALA A 35 -1.16 -1.88 -4.43
N PRO A 36 -0.46 -0.79 -4.10
CA PRO A 36 0.67 -0.32 -4.88
C PRO A 36 1.75 -1.39 -4.98
N THR A 37 2.26 -1.61 -6.19
CA THR A 37 3.28 -2.64 -6.43
C THR A 37 4.55 -2.36 -5.64
N ALA A 38 5.40 -3.38 -5.44
CA ALA A 38 6.70 -3.19 -4.79
C ALA A 38 7.54 -2.12 -5.49
N ALA A 39 7.53 -2.08 -6.82
CA ALA A 39 8.17 -1.05 -7.63
C ALA A 39 7.65 0.37 -7.33
N GLN A 40 6.33 0.56 -7.26
CA GLN A 40 5.71 1.87 -6.95
C GLN A 40 5.97 2.31 -5.51
N ARG A 41 6.01 1.37 -4.57
CA ARG A 41 6.41 1.64 -3.18
C ARG A 41 7.87 2.04 -3.10
N ALA A 42 8.75 1.30 -3.78
CA ALA A 42 10.19 1.57 -3.82
C ALA A 42 10.50 2.92 -4.48
N GLU A 43 9.80 3.28 -5.55
CA GLU A 43 9.94 4.59 -6.18
C GLU A 43 9.66 5.72 -5.18
N ARG A 44 8.48 5.68 -4.53
CA ARG A 44 8.09 6.71 -3.54
C ARG A 44 9.06 6.80 -2.36
N MET A 45 9.44 5.66 -1.78
CA MET A 45 10.40 5.63 -0.66
C MET A 45 11.77 6.14 -1.09
N SER A 46 12.26 5.71 -2.26
CA SER A 46 13.57 6.15 -2.77
C SER A 46 13.59 7.64 -3.10
N ALA A 47 12.50 8.21 -3.59
CA ALA A 47 12.39 9.64 -3.88
C ALA A 47 12.43 10.46 -2.58
N TYR A 48 11.68 10.04 -1.55
CA TYR A 48 11.70 10.67 -0.23
C TYR A 48 13.10 10.65 0.39
N LEU A 49 13.73 9.47 0.43
CA LEU A 49 15.07 9.31 0.99
C LEU A 49 16.14 10.02 0.15
N ALA A 50 15.98 10.06 -1.17
CA ALA A 50 16.91 10.77 -2.05
C ALA A 50 16.92 12.27 -1.77
N ASP A 51 15.74 12.87 -1.55
CA ASP A 51 15.63 14.28 -1.18
C ASP A 51 16.20 14.54 0.21
N ALA A 52 15.77 13.75 1.21
CA ALA A 52 16.18 13.91 2.60
C ALA A 52 17.70 13.75 2.81
N LEU A 53 18.33 12.83 2.08
CA LEU A 53 19.76 12.53 2.17
C LEU A 53 20.61 13.24 1.11
N ARG A 54 19.97 14.03 0.23
CA ARG A 54 20.60 14.70 -0.91
C ARG A 54 21.42 13.74 -1.77
N LEU A 55 20.82 12.62 -2.15
CA LEU A 55 21.49 11.57 -2.93
C LEU A 55 21.68 12.01 -4.38
N ASN A 56 22.81 11.60 -4.97
CA ASN A 56 22.98 11.74 -6.42
C ASN A 56 22.16 10.70 -7.20
N THR A 57 22.06 10.86 -8.52
CA THR A 57 21.29 9.95 -9.40
C THR A 57 21.73 8.50 -9.27
N ARG A 58 23.04 8.24 -9.20
CA ARG A 58 23.56 6.86 -9.08
C ARG A 58 23.19 6.23 -7.74
N GLN A 59 23.27 6.99 -6.66
CA GLN A 59 22.85 6.56 -5.32
C GLN A 59 21.35 6.29 -5.29
N THR A 60 20.54 7.19 -5.84
CA THR A 60 19.09 7.05 -5.91
C THR A 60 18.65 5.79 -6.66
N THR A 61 19.23 5.52 -7.83
CA THR A 61 18.92 4.31 -8.60
C THR A 61 19.25 3.03 -7.82
N LYS A 62 20.39 3.00 -7.14
CA LYS A 62 20.81 1.83 -6.34
C LYS A 62 19.95 1.67 -5.08
N LEU A 63 19.58 2.78 -4.43
CA LEU A 63 18.67 2.78 -3.29
C LEU A 63 17.30 2.21 -3.70
N ARG A 64 16.73 2.71 -4.80
CA ARG A 64 15.44 2.22 -5.32
C ARG A 64 15.47 0.71 -5.57
N ALA A 65 16.50 0.21 -6.25
CA ALA A 65 16.64 -1.23 -6.51
C ALA A 65 16.80 -2.04 -5.21
N ALA A 66 17.50 -1.52 -4.20
CA ALA A 66 17.65 -2.18 -2.91
C ALA A 66 16.32 -2.22 -2.13
N ILE A 67 15.54 -1.13 -2.14
CA ILE A 67 14.22 -1.05 -1.52
C ILE A 67 13.25 -2.00 -2.23
N GLU A 68 13.23 -1.99 -3.57
CA GLU A 68 12.37 -2.87 -4.37
C GLU A 68 12.62 -4.35 -4.05
N LYS A 69 13.90 -4.76 -4.07
CA LYS A 69 14.29 -6.12 -3.70
C LYS A 69 13.87 -6.48 -2.26
N ARG A 70 14.04 -5.56 -1.31
CA ARG A 70 13.61 -5.76 0.09
C ARG A 70 12.11 -5.97 0.17
N LEU A 71 11.32 -5.14 -0.49
CA LEU A 71 9.85 -5.23 -0.50
C LEU A 71 9.37 -6.53 -1.16
N GLU A 72 9.93 -6.90 -2.31
CA GLU A 72 9.59 -8.17 -2.98
C GLU A 72 9.90 -9.38 -2.08
N SER A 73 11.08 -9.38 -1.45
CA SER A 73 11.48 -10.47 -0.55
C SER A 73 10.61 -10.51 0.70
N ALA A 74 10.26 -9.35 1.26
CA ALA A 74 9.36 -9.26 2.41
C ALA A 74 7.94 -9.74 2.07
N ASP A 75 7.43 -9.40 0.88
CA ASP A 75 6.13 -9.89 0.40
C ASP A 75 6.17 -11.43 0.23
N MET A 76 7.23 -12.00 -0.35
CA MET A 76 7.42 -13.46 -0.44
C MET A 76 7.47 -14.13 0.94
N LEU A 77 8.24 -13.57 1.88
CA LEU A 77 8.34 -14.10 3.23
C LEU A 77 7.02 -13.96 4.00
N ASN A 78 6.21 -12.93 3.73
CA ASN A 78 4.90 -12.74 4.35
C ASN A 78 3.93 -13.86 3.96
N HIS A 79 4.03 -14.36 2.73
CA HIS A 79 3.28 -15.53 2.30
C HIS A 79 3.74 -16.82 3.00
N LEU A 80 5.00 -16.89 3.46
CA LEU A 80 5.55 -18.03 4.19
C LEU A 80 5.31 -17.97 5.70
N LEU A 81 5.01 -16.80 6.27
CA LEU A 81 4.76 -16.64 7.71
C LEU A 81 3.55 -17.45 8.21
N PHE A 82 2.57 -17.75 7.34
CA PHE A 82 1.46 -18.65 7.67
C PHE A 82 1.90 -20.11 7.90
N ALA A 83 3.13 -20.47 7.52
CA ALA A 83 3.71 -21.80 7.74
C ALA A 83 4.51 -21.92 9.06
N SER A 84 4.58 -20.85 9.86
CA SER A 84 5.18 -20.78 11.20
C SER A 84 6.52 -21.52 11.37
N THR A 85 7.63 -20.87 11.04
CA THR A 85 8.96 -21.40 11.39
C THR A 85 9.90 -20.29 11.84
N GLN A 86 10.76 -20.62 12.81
CA GLN A 86 11.94 -19.83 13.21
C GLN A 86 12.81 -19.43 12.00
N GLU A 87 12.77 -20.23 10.93
CA GLU A 87 13.44 -19.99 9.66
C GLU A 87 12.89 -18.75 8.93
N ALA A 88 11.58 -18.51 8.97
CA ALA A 88 10.99 -17.30 8.38
C ALA A 88 11.50 -16.04 9.09
N PHE A 89 11.57 -16.07 10.42
CA PHE A 89 12.12 -14.96 11.21
C PHE A 89 13.60 -14.71 10.89
N ALA A 90 14.42 -15.77 10.87
CA ALA A 90 15.82 -15.66 10.48
C ALA A 90 15.99 -15.14 9.03
N ALA A 91 15.07 -15.48 8.12
CA ALA A 91 15.08 -14.95 6.77
C ALA A 91 14.78 -13.43 6.71
N TYR A 92 13.87 -12.94 7.57
CA TYR A 92 13.62 -11.49 7.71
C TYR A 92 14.84 -10.75 8.27
N GLU A 93 15.47 -11.27 9.32
CA GLU A 93 16.68 -10.64 9.89
C GLU A 93 17.81 -10.58 8.85
N ASN A 94 18.01 -11.65 8.08
CA ASN A 94 19.00 -11.68 7.01
C ASN A 94 18.66 -10.70 5.88
N LEU A 95 17.37 -10.55 5.56
CA LEU A 95 16.92 -9.59 4.55
C LEU A 95 17.28 -8.16 4.96
N ASP A 96 16.93 -7.76 6.18
CA ASP A 96 17.22 -6.43 6.72
C ASP A 96 18.72 -6.19 6.84
N TYR A 97 19.47 -7.17 7.37
CA TYR A 97 20.93 -7.09 7.43
C TYR A 97 21.56 -6.83 6.05
N SER A 98 21.12 -7.58 5.03
CA SER A 98 21.63 -7.43 3.66
C SER A 98 21.31 -6.04 3.07
N TYR A 99 20.14 -5.50 3.39
CA TYR A 99 19.71 -4.18 2.98
C TYR A 99 20.55 -3.08 3.62
N TYR A 100 20.71 -3.10 4.95
CA TYR A 100 21.55 -2.12 5.66
C TYR A 100 23.02 -2.22 5.27
N ALA A 101 23.54 -3.42 5.07
CA ALA A 101 24.91 -3.62 4.59
C ALA A 101 25.13 -3.06 3.17
N ALA A 102 24.13 -3.15 2.29
CA ALA A 102 24.18 -2.53 0.97
C ALA A 102 24.16 -1.00 1.06
N MET A 103 23.34 -0.44 1.96
CA MET A 103 23.26 1.02 2.17
C MET A 103 24.55 1.59 2.77
N GLY A 104 25.20 0.88 3.71
CA GLY A 104 26.48 1.28 4.27
C GLY A 104 27.62 1.36 3.24
N LYS A 105 27.52 0.63 2.13
CA LYS A 105 28.48 0.72 1.00
C LYS A 105 28.11 1.82 -0.01
N LEU A 106 26.85 2.24 -0.04
CA LEU A 106 26.31 3.17 -1.02
C LEU A 106 26.37 4.63 -0.55
N LEU A 107 26.13 4.83 0.74
CA LEU A 107 26.00 6.12 1.39
C LEU A 107 27.33 6.52 2.05
N THR A 108 27.58 7.83 2.15
CA THR A 108 28.65 8.32 3.03
C THR A 108 28.27 8.09 4.49
N THR A 109 29.23 8.14 5.41
CA THR A 109 28.98 7.95 6.85
C THR A 109 27.86 8.86 7.38
N ASN A 110 27.87 10.15 7.01
CA ASN A 110 26.83 11.09 7.44
C ASN A 110 25.47 10.77 6.81
N GLN A 111 25.43 10.39 5.53
CA GLN A 111 24.19 9.98 4.87
C GLN A 111 23.63 8.70 5.46
N PHE A 112 24.49 7.73 5.79
CA PHE A 112 24.07 6.47 6.41
C PHE A 112 23.51 6.70 7.82
N HIS A 113 24.12 7.58 8.61
CA HIS A 113 23.59 7.94 9.92
C HIS A 113 22.19 8.58 9.83
N LEU A 114 22.01 9.55 8.91
CA LEU A 114 20.69 10.14 8.67
C LEU A 114 19.69 9.12 8.12
N PHE A 115 20.14 8.22 7.24
CA PHE A 115 19.32 7.14 6.72
C PHE A 115 18.78 6.25 7.83
N MET A 116 19.62 5.84 8.80
CA MET A 116 19.19 5.03 9.94
C MET A 116 18.15 5.74 10.82
N GLN A 117 18.19 7.08 10.90
CA GLN A 117 17.18 7.87 11.62
C GLN A 117 15.85 8.00 10.86
N LEU A 118 15.90 7.95 9.52
CA LEU A 118 14.72 8.09 8.66
C LEU A 118 14.04 6.75 8.34
N ASP A 119 14.81 5.66 8.37
CA ASP A 119 14.36 4.29 8.08
C ASP A 119 13.93 3.52 9.35
N GLU A 120 14.08 4.13 10.53
CA GLU A 120 13.46 3.63 11.78
C GLU A 120 11.95 3.47 11.54
N PRO A 121 11.29 2.38 12.01
CA PRO A 121 9.93 2.06 11.63
C PRO A 121 8.95 3.14 12.12
N VAL A 122 8.76 4.15 11.27
CA VAL A 122 7.62 5.03 11.29
C VAL A 122 6.44 4.13 10.98
N THR A 123 5.60 3.88 11.97
CA THR A 123 4.32 3.19 11.82
C THR A 123 3.63 3.74 10.56
N PRO A 124 3.00 2.92 9.69
CA PRO A 124 2.39 3.39 8.44
C PRO A 124 1.40 4.57 8.60
N ALA A 125 0.90 4.81 9.81
CA ALA A 125 0.08 5.95 10.19
C ALA A 125 0.84 7.30 10.27
N ASP A 126 2.17 7.27 10.35
CA ASP A 126 3.03 8.42 10.67
C ASP A 126 3.88 8.90 9.48
N MET A 127 3.73 8.29 8.29
CA MET A 127 4.37 8.83 7.09
C MET A 127 3.77 10.21 6.78
N PRO A 128 4.57 11.30 6.75
CA PRO A 128 4.05 12.61 6.42
C PRO A 128 3.55 12.57 4.97
N VAL A 129 2.23 12.75 4.81
CA VAL A 129 1.63 13.03 3.50
C VAL A 129 2.29 14.31 3.00
N LEU A 130 3.23 14.18 2.07
CA LEU A 130 3.79 15.30 1.33
C LEU A 130 2.64 15.97 0.58
N VAL A 131 2.06 16.99 1.20
CA VAL A 131 1.09 17.88 0.59
C VAL A 131 1.80 18.52 -0.59
N GLN A 132 1.46 18.09 -1.81
CA GLN A 132 1.85 18.79 -3.02
C GLN A 132 1.33 20.22 -2.94
N ARG A 133 2.21 21.16 -2.60
CA ARG A 133 1.95 22.57 -2.87
C ARG A 133 2.18 22.80 -4.36
N ARG A 134 1.09 22.93 -5.09
CA ARG A 134 1.05 23.51 -6.43
C ARG A 134 1.42 25.00 -6.37
#